data_AF-A0ABD3ML66-F1
#
_entry.id   AF-A0ABD3ML66-F1
#
_cell.length_a   1.000
_cell.length_b   1.000
_cell.length_c   1.000
_cell.angle_alpha   90.00
_cell.angle_beta   90.00
_cell.angle_gamma   90.00
#
_symmetry.space_group_name_H-M   'P 1'
#
loop_
_entity.id
_entity.type
_entity.pdbx_description
1 polymer ?
#
loop_
_entity_poly.entity_id
_entity_poly.type
_entity_poly.pdbx_seq_one_letter_code
_entity_poly.pdbx_strand_id
1 'polypeptide(L)'
;MQVRLSTYPGELQLSPPPPPPLPPSLFFAMDFHHPVRTKDQDPSTQAYAELNKKAEARAKSCRSASMPSLDHLHMKDYQNVYEPSDDTYLLIDAIGMDMDVMDKLVDSKDGEDAVIKRSHINTTLEIGCGTGVPSIYLAMRLREGGQLMAGEDLPSTNNVCHHVTDINPEAIRIATVTAEVNKIPQQEFISHQCDLATNLLEEYENKIDIFIFNPPYVPTPDDEVGSNGIEASWAGGINGRVVLDRAIPQIARLLSFPHGVGYVVAVDDNYPEEIAKVMMNRYGIQVVPWLRRRARNEFLTILRLTPTRKYEPASID
;
A
#
# COMPACT_ATOMS: atom_id res chain seq x y z
N MET A 1 -26.96 28.55 46.10
CA MET A 1 -26.94 29.70 45.18
C MET A 1 -25.50 29.93 44.75
N GLN A 2 -25.26 29.87 43.45
CA GLN A 2 -24.09 30.29 42.67
C GLN A 2 -22.76 29.50 42.71
N VAL A 3 -22.38 29.16 41.47
CA VAL A 3 -21.16 28.58 40.89
C VAL A 3 -20.17 29.70 40.51
N ARG A 4 -18.86 29.41 40.54
CA ARG A 4 -17.78 29.74 39.54
C ARG A 4 -16.41 29.85 40.25
N LEU A 5 -15.24 29.51 39.70
CA LEU A 5 -14.73 28.69 38.59
C LEU A 5 -13.18 28.76 38.68
N SER A 6 -12.50 27.80 38.03
CA SER A 6 -11.09 27.84 37.56
C SER A 6 -10.00 27.59 38.62
N THR A 7 -8.93 26.82 38.41
CA THR A 7 -8.18 26.37 37.21
C THR A 7 -7.39 25.09 37.53
N TYR A 8 -7.16 24.20 36.55
CA TYR A 8 -6.10 23.17 36.57
C TYR A 8 -5.67 22.81 35.13
N PRO A 9 -4.49 22.19 34.91
CA PRO A 9 -3.36 22.85 34.26
C PRO A 9 -2.99 22.23 32.90
N GLY A 10 -2.01 22.84 32.24
CA GLY A 10 -1.56 22.52 30.88
C GLY A 10 -1.20 21.06 30.62
N GLU A 11 -1.63 20.60 29.45
CA GLU A 11 -1.26 19.32 28.85
C GLU A 11 0.20 19.35 28.39
N LEU A 12 0.99 18.42 28.93
CA LEU A 12 2.31 18.05 28.42
C LEU A 12 2.13 17.26 27.13
N GLN A 13 2.58 17.84 26.02
CA GLN A 13 2.62 17.23 24.71
C GLN A 13 3.75 16.17 24.70
N LEU A 14 3.39 14.89 24.93
CA LEU A 14 4.32 13.78 24.82
C LEU A 14 4.58 13.48 23.34
N SER A 15 5.86 13.50 22.93
CA SER A 15 6.29 13.03 21.61
C SER A 15 5.89 11.57 21.39
N PRO A 16 5.49 11.17 20.17
CA PRO A 16 5.15 9.79 19.89
C PRO A 16 6.35 8.87 20.18
N PRO A 17 6.09 7.63 20.66
CA PRO A 17 7.15 6.67 20.91
C PRO A 17 7.90 6.36 19.61
N PRO A 18 9.21 6.07 19.67
CA PRO A 18 9.94 5.61 18.51
C PRO A 18 9.30 4.31 17.96
N PRO A 19 9.35 4.08 16.64
CA PRO A 19 8.84 2.85 16.07
C PRO A 19 9.54 1.63 16.70
N PRO A 20 8.83 0.51 16.86
CA PRO A 20 9.43 -0.73 17.35
C PRO A 20 10.57 -1.18 16.42
N PRO A 21 11.60 -1.87 16.95
CA PRO A 21 12.65 -2.46 16.12
C PRO A 21 12.07 -3.52 15.18
N LEU A 22 12.66 -3.67 13.99
CA LEU A 22 12.21 -4.62 12.97
C LEU A 22 12.15 -6.08 13.50
N PRO A 23 11.36 -6.97 12.89
CA PRO A 23 11.43 -8.40 13.13
C PRO A 23 12.83 -8.96 12.84
N PRO A 24 13.34 -9.92 13.63
CA PRO A 24 14.63 -10.56 13.39
C PRO A 24 14.79 -11.18 11.98
N SER A 25 13.69 -11.63 11.36
CA SER A 25 13.70 -12.19 10.00
C SER A 25 14.06 -11.14 8.93
N LEU A 26 13.50 -9.94 9.03
CA LEU A 26 13.85 -8.82 8.14
C LEU A 26 15.24 -8.26 8.46
N PHE A 27 15.65 -8.28 9.73
CA PHE A 27 17.02 -7.96 10.13
C PHE A 27 18.03 -8.85 9.40
N PHE A 28 17.83 -10.17 9.39
CA PHE A 28 18.70 -11.08 8.65
C PHE A 28 18.65 -10.84 7.14
N ALA A 29 17.47 -10.59 6.53
CA ALA A 29 17.37 -10.35 5.09
C ALA A 29 18.02 -9.03 4.63
N MET A 30 17.91 -7.95 5.43
CA MET A 30 18.50 -6.65 5.10
C MET A 30 19.98 -6.53 5.51
N ASP A 31 20.44 -7.28 6.52
CA ASP A 31 21.85 -7.26 6.96
C ASP A 31 22.75 -8.24 6.17
N PHE A 32 22.18 -9.30 5.57
CA PHE A 32 22.89 -10.21 4.68
C PHE A 32 22.75 -9.73 3.23
N HIS A 33 23.77 -9.03 2.72
CA HIS A 33 23.87 -8.56 1.33
C HIS A 33 23.08 -7.31 0.93
N HIS A 34 23.26 -6.20 1.64
CA HIS A 34 23.13 -4.91 0.97
C HIS A 34 24.51 -4.30 0.63
N PRO A 35 25.03 -4.48 -0.60
CA PRO A 35 26.22 -3.77 -1.02
C PRO A 35 25.99 -2.25 -0.94
N VAL A 36 27.08 -1.50 -0.75
CA VAL A 36 27.06 -0.03 -0.82
C VAL A 36 26.43 0.37 -2.15
N ARG A 37 25.45 1.30 -2.08
CA ARG A 37 24.69 1.82 -3.22
C ARG A 37 25.59 2.01 -4.45
N THR A 38 25.21 1.40 -5.57
CA THR A 38 25.93 1.52 -6.84
C THR A 38 25.37 2.68 -7.66
N LYS A 39 26.20 3.29 -8.53
CA LYS A 39 25.82 4.52 -9.27
C LYS A 39 24.61 4.37 -10.19
N ASP A 40 24.33 3.15 -10.62
CA ASP A 40 23.19 2.76 -11.44
C ASP A 40 21.85 2.77 -10.68
N GLN A 41 21.89 2.87 -9.35
CA GLN A 41 20.71 3.01 -8.47
C GLN A 41 20.34 4.48 -8.21
N ASP A 42 21.11 5.43 -8.75
CA ASP A 42 20.76 6.84 -8.74
C ASP A 42 19.78 7.15 -9.88
N PRO A 43 18.87 8.13 -9.72
CA PRO A 43 17.99 8.55 -10.79
C PRO A 43 18.79 8.94 -12.03
N SER A 44 18.48 8.31 -13.16
CA SER A 44 19.15 8.53 -14.45
C SER A 44 18.81 9.89 -15.06
N THR A 45 17.73 10.52 -14.61
CA THR A 45 17.29 11.84 -15.07
C THR A 45 17.12 12.83 -13.93
N GLN A 46 17.43 14.11 -14.20
CA GLN A 46 17.16 15.20 -13.26
C GLN A 46 15.67 15.32 -12.93
N ALA A 47 14.79 15.05 -13.90
CA ALA A 47 13.36 15.06 -13.69
C ALA A 47 12.93 14.05 -12.62
N TYR A 48 13.42 12.81 -12.68
CA TYR A 48 13.10 11.78 -11.69
C TYR A 48 13.73 12.09 -10.32
N ALA A 49 14.94 12.67 -10.29
CA ALA A 49 15.56 13.14 -9.06
C ALA A 49 14.69 14.20 -8.33
N GLU A 50 14.07 15.13 -9.08
CA GLU A 50 13.14 16.09 -8.50
C GLU A 50 11.83 15.45 -8.00
N LEU A 51 11.35 14.38 -8.64
CA LEU A 51 10.22 13.61 -8.12
C LEU A 51 10.57 12.92 -6.79
N ASN A 52 11.76 12.34 -6.67
CA ASN A 52 12.26 11.76 -5.42
C ASN A 52 12.32 12.81 -4.31
N LYS A 53 12.88 14.00 -4.58
CA LYS A 53 12.92 15.09 -3.59
C LYS A 53 11.52 15.52 -3.13
N LYS A 54 10.55 15.59 -4.05
CA LYS A 54 9.15 15.90 -3.71
C LYS A 54 8.55 14.80 -2.83
N ALA A 55 8.79 13.53 -3.15
CA ALA A 55 8.31 12.41 -2.36
C ALA A 55 8.91 12.37 -0.94
N GLU A 56 10.19 12.72 -0.80
CA GLU A 56 10.84 12.88 0.51
C GLU A 56 10.28 14.06 1.30
N ALA A 57 10.00 15.18 0.63
CA ALA A 57 9.35 16.33 1.26
C ALA A 57 7.94 15.96 1.75
N ARG A 58 7.14 15.26 0.93
CA ARG A 58 5.82 14.75 1.33
C ARG A 58 5.92 13.82 2.54
N ALA A 59 6.88 12.90 2.56
CA ALA A 59 7.06 11.95 3.66
C ALA A 59 7.42 12.63 5.00
N LYS A 60 8.07 13.79 4.97
CA LYS A 60 8.37 14.60 6.17
C LYS A 60 7.16 15.36 6.70
N SER A 61 6.23 15.75 5.82
CA SER A 61 5.01 16.48 6.19
C SER A 61 3.78 15.58 6.36
N CYS A 62 3.87 14.31 5.97
CA CYS A 62 2.78 13.36 6.06
C CYS A 62 2.42 13.09 7.52
N ARG A 63 1.13 13.06 7.82
CA ARG A 63 0.64 12.55 9.09
C ARG A 63 0.84 11.04 9.11
N SER A 64 1.30 10.51 10.24
CA SER A 64 1.36 9.06 10.43
C SER A 64 -0.04 8.46 10.54
N ALA A 65 -0.27 7.40 9.79
CA ALA A 65 -1.51 6.65 9.83
C ALA A 65 -1.69 5.91 11.18
N SER A 66 -2.93 5.79 11.63
CA SER A 66 -3.27 4.94 12.76
C SER A 66 -3.29 3.48 12.32
N MET A 67 -2.49 2.65 12.98
CA MET A 67 -2.43 1.22 12.69
C MET A 67 -3.75 0.52 13.06
N PRO A 68 -4.26 -0.38 12.20
CA PRO A 68 -5.27 -1.36 12.59
C PRO A 68 -4.80 -2.18 13.81
N SER A 69 -5.76 -2.64 14.63
CA SER A 69 -5.46 -3.53 15.75
C SER A 69 -4.97 -4.88 15.25
N LEU A 70 -3.87 -5.34 15.82
CA LEU A 70 -3.28 -6.65 15.61
C LEU A 70 -3.30 -7.48 16.90
N ASP A 71 -4.18 -7.14 17.86
CA ASP A 71 -4.15 -7.71 19.23
C ASP A 71 -4.40 -9.22 19.29
N HIS A 72 -4.93 -9.79 18.21
CA HIS A 72 -5.13 -11.23 18.05
C HIS A 72 -3.87 -11.99 17.62
N LEU A 73 -2.80 -11.28 17.23
CA LEU A 73 -1.53 -11.87 16.82
C LEU A 73 -0.60 -12.08 17.99
N HIS A 74 0.16 -13.17 17.90
CA HIS A 74 1.20 -13.56 18.83
C HIS A 74 2.52 -13.76 18.07
N MET A 75 3.64 -13.75 18.79
CA MET A 75 4.98 -13.91 18.20
C MET A 75 5.15 -15.18 17.33
N LYS A 76 4.39 -16.24 17.60
CA LYS A 76 4.40 -17.48 16.81
C LYS A 76 3.78 -17.31 15.41
N ASP A 77 2.86 -16.36 15.25
CA ASP A 77 2.16 -16.15 13.98
C ASP A 77 3.12 -15.51 12.96
N TYR A 78 4.03 -14.67 13.44
CA TYR A 78 5.11 -14.06 12.64
C TYR A 78 6.20 -15.04 12.18
N GLN A 79 6.13 -16.30 12.59
CA GLN A 79 6.96 -17.36 12.01
C GLN A 79 6.47 -17.75 10.61
N ASN A 80 5.19 -17.47 10.30
CA ASN A 80 4.53 -17.90 9.07
C ASN A 80 3.96 -16.74 8.26
N VAL A 81 3.78 -15.55 8.85
CA VAL A 81 3.24 -14.37 8.16
C VAL A 81 4.09 -13.14 8.45
N TYR A 82 4.21 -12.26 7.47
CA TYR A 82 5.00 -11.04 7.55
C TYR A 82 4.51 -10.10 8.68
N GLU A 83 5.39 -9.75 9.60
CA GLU A 83 5.12 -8.72 10.62
C GLU A 83 5.25 -7.32 10.00
N PRO A 84 4.23 -6.44 10.13
CA PRO A 84 4.28 -5.08 9.63
C PRO A 84 5.54 -4.31 10.03
N SER A 85 6.15 -3.66 9.05
CA SER A 85 7.44 -2.98 9.20
C SER A 85 7.42 -1.58 8.57
N ASP A 86 8.58 -0.93 8.48
CA ASP A 86 8.74 0.42 7.92
C ASP A 86 8.09 0.60 6.54
N ASP A 87 8.11 -0.45 5.71
CA ASP A 87 7.43 -0.52 4.41
C ASP A 87 5.91 -0.43 4.52
N THR A 88 5.33 -1.21 5.42
CA THR A 88 3.90 -1.25 5.70
C THR A 88 3.45 0.10 6.26
N TYR A 89 4.22 0.68 7.19
CA TYR A 89 3.93 1.99 7.78
C TYR A 89 3.98 3.10 6.74
N LEU A 90 5.00 3.13 5.88
CA LEU A 90 5.08 4.14 4.83
C LEU A 90 3.97 3.99 3.78
N LEU A 91 3.56 2.75 3.49
CA LEU A 91 2.47 2.46 2.57
C LEU A 91 1.12 2.99 3.09
N ILE A 92 0.78 2.73 4.36
CA ILE A 92 -0.46 3.29 4.94
C ILE A 92 -0.41 4.80 5.12
N ASP A 93 0.77 5.39 5.39
CA ASP A 93 0.96 6.85 5.37
C ASP A 93 0.63 7.42 3.98
N ALA A 94 1.09 6.76 2.90
CA ALA A 94 0.86 7.19 1.52
C ALA A 94 -0.62 7.11 1.13
N ILE A 95 -1.28 6.00 1.47
CA ILE A 95 -2.73 5.83 1.28
C ILE A 95 -3.47 6.91 2.07
N GLY A 96 -3.11 7.10 3.35
CA GLY A 96 -3.72 8.09 4.24
C GLY A 96 -3.63 9.51 3.69
N MET A 97 -2.48 9.90 3.11
CA MET A 97 -2.30 11.20 2.48
C MET A 97 -3.31 11.44 1.34
N ASP A 98 -3.51 10.46 0.45
CA ASP A 98 -4.48 10.59 -0.64
C ASP A 98 -5.92 10.60 -0.10
N MET A 99 -6.22 9.78 0.92
CA MET A 99 -7.54 9.79 1.58
C MET A 99 -7.85 11.14 2.23
N ASP A 100 -6.87 11.77 2.89
CA ASP A 100 -7.03 13.09 3.51
C ASP A 100 -7.25 14.20 2.46
N VAL A 101 -6.64 14.08 1.27
CA VAL A 101 -6.90 14.98 0.14
C VAL A 101 -8.31 14.76 -0.41
N MET A 102 -8.74 13.51 -0.56
CA MET A 102 -10.10 13.18 -0.99
C MET A 102 -11.14 13.74 -0.02
N ASP A 103 -10.94 13.59 1.30
CA ASP A 103 -11.83 14.11 2.33
C ASP A 103 -12.03 15.64 2.20
N LYS A 104 -10.94 16.39 1.96
CA LYS A 104 -10.98 17.86 1.82
C LYS A 104 -11.64 18.35 0.53
N LEU A 105 -11.56 17.57 -0.55
CA LEU A 105 -12.10 17.97 -1.86
C LEU A 105 -13.62 17.78 -1.94
N VAL A 106 -14.21 16.89 -1.12
CA VAL A 106 -15.66 16.75 -1.00
C VAL A 106 -16.32 18.03 -0.45
N ASP A 107 -15.59 18.83 0.34
CA ASP A 107 -16.07 20.11 0.87
C ASP A 107 -16.01 21.26 -0.17
N SER A 108 -15.37 21.04 -1.33
CA SER A 108 -15.22 22.05 -2.39
C SER A 108 -16.15 21.77 -3.58
N LYS A 109 -17.02 22.73 -3.93
CA LYS A 109 -18.01 22.60 -5.02
C LYS A 109 -17.41 22.59 -6.44
N ASP A 110 -16.10 22.80 -6.58
CA ASP A 110 -15.41 23.00 -7.85
C ASP A 110 -14.37 21.89 -8.15
N GLY A 111 -14.72 20.64 -7.85
CA GLY A 111 -13.80 19.49 -7.92
C GLY A 111 -13.55 18.94 -9.33
N GLU A 112 -12.71 19.65 -10.11
CA GLU A 112 -12.09 19.14 -11.36
C GLU A 112 -10.68 18.55 -11.14
N ASP A 113 -9.98 18.91 -10.06
CA ASP A 113 -8.58 18.47 -9.83
C ASP A 113 -8.42 17.23 -8.91
N ALA A 114 -9.52 16.65 -8.42
CA ALA A 114 -9.49 15.43 -7.60
C ALA A 114 -9.34 14.18 -8.50
N VAL A 115 -8.17 13.53 -8.48
CA VAL A 115 -7.89 12.33 -9.29
C VAL A 115 -8.84 11.16 -8.94
N ILE A 116 -9.31 11.06 -7.69
CA ILE A 116 -10.32 10.08 -7.22
C ILE A 116 -11.31 10.76 -6.29
N LYS A 117 -12.61 10.46 -6.44
CA LYS A 117 -13.66 10.81 -5.47
C LYS A 117 -14.01 9.58 -4.65
N ARG A 118 -14.26 9.71 -3.33
CA ARG A 118 -14.67 8.58 -2.48
C ARG A 118 -15.87 7.82 -3.06
N SER A 119 -16.84 8.54 -3.63
CA SER A 119 -18.03 7.96 -4.27
C SER A 119 -17.74 7.09 -5.50
N HIS A 120 -16.53 7.17 -6.07
CA HIS A 120 -16.12 6.34 -7.21
C HIS A 120 -15.43 5.04 -6.78
N ILE A 121 -15.10 4.89 -5.49
CA ILE A 121 -14.44 3.69 -4.98
C ILE A 121 -15.52 2.66 -4.65
N ASN A 122 -15.53 1.55 -5.40
CA ASN A 122 -16.42 0.42 -5.19
C ASN A 122 -15.66 -0.88 -4.99
N THR A 123 -14.45 -0.99 -5.54
CA THR A 123 -13.63 -2.21 -5.43
C THR A 123 -12.18 -1.88 -5.20
N THR A 124 -11.58 -2.51 -4.19
CA THR A 124 -10.14 -2.41 -3.92
C THR A 124 -9.50 -3.79 -4.00
N LEU A 125 -8.20 -3.83 -4.29
CA LEU A 125 -7.42 -5.06 -4.33
C LEU A 125 -6.06 -4.85 -3.68
N GLU A 126 -5.69 -5.73 -2.76
CA GLU A 126 -4.32 -5.92 -2.30
C GLU A 126 -3.77 -7.27 -2.76
N ILE A 127 -2.62 -7.27 -3.43
CA ILE A 127 -1.85 -8.49 -3.69
C ILE A 127 -0.81 -8.69 -2.58
N GLY A 128 -0.67 -9.92 -2.09
CA GLY A 128 0.28 -10.28 -1.04
C GLY A 128 -0.09 -9.64 0.30
N CYS A 129 -1.30 -9.95 0.80
CA CYS A 129 -1.85 -9.20 1.91
C CYS A 129 -1.13 -9.41 3.24
N GLY A 130 -0.41 -10.52 3.45
CA GLY A 130 0.25 -10.79 4.73
C GLY A 130 -0.74 -10.69 5.90
N THR A 131 -0.57 -9.69 6.76
CA THR A 131 -1.51 -9.40 7.88
C THR A 131 -2.77 -8.64 7.48
N GLY A 132 -2.86 -8.13 6.26
CA GLY A 132 -3.99 -7.36 5.73
C GLY A 132 -4.02 -5.89 6.16
N VAL A 133 -2.99 -5.40 6.84
CA VAL A 133 -2.94 -4.04 7.41
C VAL A 133 -3.28 -2.94 6.38
N PRO A 134 -2.68 -2.90 5.18
CA PRO A 134 -2.99 -1.86 4.21
C PRO A 134 -4.46 -1.83 3.77
N SER A 135 -5.03 -2.98 3.41
CA SER A 135 -6.46 -3.06 3.04
C SER A 135 -7.39 -2.71 4.17
N ILE A 136 -7.09 -3.15 5.40
CA ILE A 136 -7.93 -2.89 6.57
C ILE A 136 -7.86 -1.41 6.96
N TYR A 137 -6.68 -0.79 6.91
CA TYR A 137 -6.53 0.65 7.10
C TYR A 137 -7.37 1.43 6.08
N LEU A 138 -7.29 1.07 4.79
CA LEU A 138 -8.09 1.70 3.75
C LEU A 138 -9.60 1.53 4.00
N ALA A 139 -10.05 0.32 4.35
CA ALA A 139 -11.44 0.05 4.68
C ALA A 139 -11.93 0.89 5.87
N MET A 140 -11.13 1.00 6.94
CA MET A 140 -11.43 1.86 8.08
C MET A 140 -11.57 3.32 7.66
N ARG A 141 -10.62 3.87 6.89
CA ARG A 141 -10.68 5.27 6.41
C ARG A 141 -11.90 5.51 5.53
N LEU A 142 -12.25 4.58 4.64
CA LEU A 142 -13.41 4.71 3.76
C LEU A 142 -14.71 4.77 4.57
N ARG A 143 -14.85 3.93 5.61
CA ARG A 143 -16.02 3.89 6.50
C ARG A 143 -16.10 5.09 7.45
N GLU A 144 -14.99 5.52 8.03
CA GLU A 144 -14.91 6.72 8.88
C GLU A 144 -15.35 7.98 8.12
N GLY A 145 -14.78 8.22 6.93
CA GLY A 145 -15.18 9.36 6.10
C GLY A 145 -16.61 9.25 5.62
N GLY A 146 -17.14 8.04 5.47
CA GLY A 146 -18.55 7.81 5.17
C GLY A 146 -19.49 8.21 6.31
N GLN A 147 -19.11 7.92 7.56
CA GLN A 147 -19.86 8.31 8.76
C GLN A 147 -19.86 9.83 8.97
N LEU A 148 -18.74 10.51 8.71
CA LEU A 148 -18.65 11.98 8.79
C LEU A 148 -19.53 12.69 7.76
N MET A 149 -19.75 12.08 6.58
CA MET A 149 -20.55 12.64 5.48
C MET A 149 -22.06 12.32 5.59
N ALA A 150 -22.44 11.23 6.26
CA ALA A 150 -23.81 10.72 6.27
C ALA A 150 -24.71 11.29 7.39
N GLY A 151 -24.14 11.90 8.43
CA GLY A 151 -24.88 12.18 9.67
C GLY A 151 -25.25 10.89 10.43
N GLU A 152 -25.57 10.99 11.72
CA GLU A 152 -25.72 9.83 12.63
C GLU A 152 -26.83 8.83 12.22
N ASP A 153 -27.72 9.18 11.28
CA ASP A 153 -28.95 8.43 10.97
C ASP A 153 -29.05 7.84 9.55
N LEU A 154 -28.00 7.91 8.71
CA LEU A 154 -28.00 7.22 7.39
C LEU A 154 -27.10 5.97 7.43
N PRO A 155 -27.52 4.84 6.81
CA PRO A 155 -26.65 3.67 6.69
C PRO A 155 -25.38 4.07 5.94
N SER A 156 -24.23 3.75 6.52
CA SER A 156 -22.93 4.14 5.98
C SER A 156 -22.78 3.68 4.52
N THR A 157 -22.64 4.68 3.65
CA THR A 157 -21.87 4.75 2.40
C THR A 157 -21.41 3.45 1.73
N ASN A 158 -21.73 3.30 0.44
CA ASN A 158 -21.22 2.33 -0.55
C ASN A 158 -20.53 1.08 0.06
N ASN A 159 -21.17 -0.09 -0.08
CA ASN A 159 -20.53 -1.38 0.19
C ASN A 159 -19.31 -1.54 -0.73
N VAL A 160 -18.13 -1.11 -0.29
CA VAL A 160 -16.87 -1.29 -1.00
C VAL A 160 -16.44 -2.75 -0.82
N CYS A 161 -16.16 -3.42 -1.93
CA CYS A 161 -15.59 -4.77 -1.91
C CYS A 161 -14.06 -4.67 -1.84
N HIS A 162 -13.50 -5.07 -0.71
CA HIS A 162 -12.07 -5.17 -0.45
C HIS A 162 -11.58 -6.58 -0.76
N HIS A 163 -10.98 -6.77 -1.93
CA HIS A 163 -10.34 -8.01 -2.31
C HIS A 163 -8.91 -8.05 -1.77
N VAL A 164 -8.51 -9.19 -1.22
CA VAL A 164 -7.11 -9.44 -0.85
C VAL A 164 -6.66 -10.78 -1.40
N THR A 165 -5.42 -10.88 -1.86
CA THR A 165 -4.82 -12.13 -2.31
C THR A 165 -3.52 -12.41 -1.59
N ASP A 166 -3.23 -13.69 -1.40
CA ASP A 166 -1.94 -14.15 -0.93
C ASP A 166 -1.75 -15.61 -1.38
N ILE A 167 -0.52 -16.00 -1.65
CA ILE A 167 -0.19 -17.39 -1.95
C ILE A 167 -0.17 -18.24 -0.67
N ASN A 168 0.15 -17.60 0.46
CA ASN A 168 0.24 -18.21 1.78
C ASN A 168 -1.16 -18.33 2.42
N PRO A 169 -1.67 -19.56 2.67
CA PRO A 169 -2.98 -19.74 3.29
C PRO A 169 -3.07 -19.17 4.71
N GLU A 170 -1.95 -19.10 5.44
CA GLU A 170 -1.92 -18.53 6.79
C GLU A 170 -2.06 -17.01 6.75
N ALA A 171 -1.49 -16.34 5.74
CA ALA A 171 -1.70 -14.91 5.51
C ALA A 171 -3.18 -14.61 5.21
N ILE A 172 -3.83 -15.41 4.36
CA ILE A 172 -5.28 -15.31 4.10
C ILE A 172 -6.09 -15.45 5.40
N ARG A 173 -5.76 -16.44 6.22
CA ARG A 173 -6.43 -16.66 7.51
C ARG A 173 -6.24 -15.45 8.45
N ILE A 174 -5.00 -14.98 8.59
CA ILE A 174 -4.67 -13.85 9.47
C ILE A 174 -5.33 -12.57 8.99
N ALA A 175 -5.23 -12.22 7.70
CA ALA A 175 -5.86 -11.01 7.17
C ALA A 175 -7.38 -11.02 7.40
N THR A 176 -8.03 -12.18 7.24
CA THR A 176 -9.47 -12.34 7.52
C THR A 176 -9.79 -12.09 8.99
N VAL A 177 -9.05 -12.67 9.94
CA VAL A 177 -9.25 -12.43 11.38
C VAL A 177 -8.91 -10.98 11.76
N THR A 178 -7.89 -10.40 11.13
CA THR A 178 -7.51 -8.99 11.34
C THR A 178 -8.66 -8.07 10.93
N ALA A 179 -9.31 -8.35 9.80
CA ALA A 179 -10.48 -7.60 9.34
C ALA A 179 -11.64 -7.69 10.36
N GLU A 180 -11.90 -8.87 10.91
CA GLU A 180 -12.94 -9.09 11.93
C GLU A 180 -12.67 -8.31 13.22
N VAL A 181 -11.42 -8.36 13.74
CA VAL A 181 -11.01 -7.62 14.95
C VAL A 181 -11.16 -6.11 14.76
N ASN A 182 -10.90 -5.63 13.55
CA ASN A 182 -11.08 -4.23 13.17
C ASN A 182 -12.51 -3.90 12.68
N LYS A 183 -13.45 -4.84 12.88
CA LYS A 183 -14.89 -4.68 12.63
C LYS A 183 -15.23 -4.39 11.15
N ILE A 184 -14.38 -4.82 10.22
CA ILE A 184 -14.70 -4.79 8.79
C ILE A 184 -15.75 -5.88 8.52
N PRO A 185 -16.89 -5.58 7.86
CA PRO A 185 -17.93 -6.57 7.61
C PRO A 185 -17.42 -7.70 6.71
N GLN A 186 -17.77 -8.95 7.05
CA GLN A 186 -17.30 -10.12 6.31
C GLN A 186 -17.72 -10.10 4.83
N GLN A 187 -18.87 -9.50 4.50
CA GLN A 187 -19.31 -9.36 3.10
C GLN A 187 -18.51 -8.32 2.29
N GLU A 188 -17.77 -7.44 2.97
CA GLU A 188 -16.93 -6.40 2.35
C GLU A 188 -15.48 -6.87 2.18
N PHE A 189 -14.99 -7.81 2.99
CA PHE A 189 -13.59 -8.27 2.96
C PHE A 189 -13.48 -9.69 2.36
N ILE A 190 -13.04 -9.78 1.12
CA ILE A 190 -13.07 -11.00 0.30
C ILE A 190 -11.64 -11.48 0.04
N SER A 191 -11.26 -12.58 0.68
CA SER A 191 -9.90 -13.13 0.59
C SER A 191 -9.78 -14.28 -0.41
N HIS A 192 -8.69 -14.30 -1.18
CA HIS A 192 -8.43 -15.27 -2.24
C HIS A 192 -7.02 -15.87 -2.10
N GLN A 193 -6.94 -17.17 -1.83
CA GLN A 193 -5.65 -17.85 -1.90
C GLN A 193 -5.28 -18.10 -3.37
N CYS A 194 -4.33 -17.34 -3.91
CA CYS A 194 -3.86 -17.49 -5.28
C CYS A 194 -2.49 -16.84 -5.50
N ASP A 195 -1.85 -17.20 -6.61
CA ASP A 195 -0.62 -16.53 -7.07
C ASP A 195 -0.99 -15.18 -7.70
N LEU A 196 -0.45 -14.09 -7.16
CA LEU A 196 -0.76 -12.71 -7.56
C LEU A 196 -2.27 -12.45 -7.56
N ALA A 197 -2.85 -12.02 -8.69
CA ALA A 197 -4.29 -11.80 -8.84
C ALA A 197 -4.93 -12.73 -9.86
N THR A 198 -4.32 -13.91 -10.09
CA THR A 198 -4.72 -14.86 -11.15
C THR A 198 -6.22 -15.20 -11.14
N ASN A 199 -6.82 -15.36 -9.96
CA ASN A 199 -8.25 -15.67 -9.83
C ASN A 199 -9.19 -14.50 -10.14
N LEU A 200 -8.69 -13.27 -10.23
CA LEU A 200 -9.49 -12.05 -10.36
C LEU A 200 -9.41 -11.43 -11.76
N LEU A 201 -8.48 -11.87 -12.61
CA LEU A 201 -8.15 -11.20 -13.88
C LEU A 201 -9.33 -11.08 -14.85
N GLU A 202 -10.16 -12.12 -14.97
CA GLU A 202 -11.28 -12.12 -15.91
C GLU A 202 -12.46 -11.28 -15.40
N GLU A 203 -12.80 -11.43 -14.13
CA GLU A 203 -13.96 -10.76 -13.55
C GLU A 203 -13.70 -9.27 -13.27
N TYR A 204 -12.47 -8.91 -12.90
CA TYR A 204 -12.12 -7.57 -12.42
C TYR A 204 -11.28 -6.74 -13.39
N GLU A 205 -11.23 -7.10 -14.67
CA GLU A 205 -10.58 -6.30 -15.70
C GLU A 205 -11.13 -4.86 -15.72
N ASN A 206 -10.24 -3.87 -15.53
CA ASN A 206 -10.55 -2.45 -15.44
C ASN A 206 -11.64 -2.11 -14.39
N LYS A 207 -11.67 -2.83 -13.26
CA LYS A 207 -12.66 -2.62 -12.17
C LYS A 207 -12.04 -2.34 -10.81
N ILE A 208 -10.72 -2.38 -10.66
CA ILE A 208 -10.06 -2.10 -9.38
C ILE A 208 -9.79 -0.60 -9.26
N ASP A 209 -10.48 0.07 -8.34
CA ASP A 209 -10.38 1.51 -8.12
C ASP A 209 -9.17 1.89 -7.27
N ILE A 210 -8.87 1.07 -6.26
CA ILE A 210 -7.64 1.19 -5.48
C ILE A 210 -6.90 -0.14 -5.49
N PHE A 211 -5.67 -0.11 -5.99
CA PHE A 211 -4.78 -1.26 -6.01
C PHE A 211 -3.63 -1.06 -5.01
N ILE A 212 -3.25 -2.11 -4.28
CA ILE A 212 -2.19 -2.10 -3.29
C ILE A 212 -1.28 -3.30 -3.53
N PHE A 213 0.03 -3.09 -3.49
CA PHE A 213 0.98 -4.19 -3.52
C PHE A 213 2.27 -3.82 -2.76
N ASN A 214 2.54 -4.56 -1.68
CA ASN A 214 3.84 -4.59 -1.05
C ASN A 214 4.56 -5.87 -1.48
N PRO A 215 5.28 -5.88 -2.63
CA PRO A 215 5.90 -7.09 -3.14
C PRO A 215 7.04 -7.59 -2.24
N PRO A 216 7.48 -8.85 -2.36
CA PRO A 216 8.82 -9.22 -1.94
C PRO A 216 9.84 -8.47 -2.81
N TYR A 217 10.44 -7.41 -2.27
CA TYR A 217 11.27 -6.45 -3.02
C TYR A 217 12.77 -6.57 -2.72
N VAL A 218 13.19 -7.48 -1.83
CA VAL A 218 14.60 -7.64 -1.46
C VAL A 218 15.32 -8.43 -2.55
N PRO A 219 16.43 -7.92 -3.11
CA PRO A 219 17.22 -8.69 -4.07
C PRO A 219 17.77 -9.98 -3.44
N THR A 220 17.47 -11.11 -4.06
CA THR A 220 17.92 -12.44 -3.63
C THR A 220 18.36 -13.26 -4.84
N PRO A 221 19.12 -14.35 -4.67
CA PRO A 221 19.27 -15.36 -5.71
C PRO A 221 17.89 -15.85 -6.22
N ASP A 222 17.78 -16.15 -7.52
CA ASP A 222 16.50 -16.53 -8.14
C ASP A 222 15.94 -17.87 -7.62
N ASP A 223 16.81 -18.76 -7.12
CA ASP A 223 16.43 -20.04 -6.52
C ASP A 223 15.71 -19.89 -5.16
N GLU A 224 15.77 -18.70 -4.55
CA GLU A 224 15.03 -18.37 -3.32
C GLU A 224 13.63 -17.80 -3.61
N VAL A 225 13.31 -17.50 -4.88
CA VAL A 225 11.98 -16.98 -5.27
C VAL A 225 10.95 -18.09 -5.32
N GLY A 226 9.82 -17.90 -4.63
CA GLY A 226 8.71 -18.86 -4.63
C GLY A 226 8.91 -20.03 -3.66
N SER A 227 9.72 -19.85 -2.61
CA SER A 227 9.71 -20.74 -1.46
C SER A 227 8.32 -20.76 -0.81
N ASN A 228 7.98 -21.84 -0.10
CA ASN A 228 6.71 -21.95 0.64
C ASN A 228 6.83 -21.42 2.09
N GLY A 229 7.99 -20.87 2.45
CA GLY A 229 8.28 -20.37 3.79
C GLY A 229 8.05 -18.87 3.93
N ILE A 230 8.36 -18.32 5.11
CA ILE A 230 8.23 -16.89 5.39
C ILE A 230 9.13 -16.05 4.46
N GLU A 231 10.21 -16.64 3.95
CA GLU A 231 11.18 -16.01 3.06
C GLU A 231 10.54 -15.45 1.77
N ALA A 232 9.45 -16.09 1.30
CA ALA A 232 8.68 -15.63 0.15
C ALA A 232 8.05 -14.23 0.36
N SER A 233 7.97 -13.76 1.60
CA SER A 233 7.46 -12.41 1.91
C SER A 233 8.44 -11.31 1.56
N TRP A 234 9.74 -11.62 1.37
CA TRP A 234 10.76 -10.62 1.03
C TRP A 234 11.63 -10.99 -0.18
N ALA A 235 11.83 -12.27 -0.50
CA ALA A 235 12.71 -12.73 -1.58
C ALA A 235 12.18 -12.37 -2.97
N GLY A 236 12.74 -11.30 -3.56
CA GLY A 236 12.30 -10.73 -4.83
C GLY A 236 13.11 -11.17 -6.05
N GLY A 237 14.15 -11.98 -5.89
CA GLY A 237 15.02 -12.46 -6.97
C GLY A 237 15.94 -11.37 -7.52
N ILE A 238 16.37 -11.50 -8.79
CA ILE A 238 17.20 -10.48 -9.45
C ILE A 238 16.58 -9.08 -9.30
N ASN A 239 17.38 -8.15 -8.77
CA ASN A 239 16.98 -6.76 -8.48
C ASN A 239 15.76 -6.62 -7.56
N GLY A 240 15.33 -7.69 -6.88
CA GLY A 240 14.11 -7.69 -6.07
C GLY A 240 12.83 -7.50 -6.90
N ARG A 241 12.85 -7.87 -8.19
CA ARG A 241 11.77 -7.54 -9.14
C ARG A 241 11.04 -8.71 -9.75
N VAL A 242 11.49 -9.95 -9.60
CA VAL A 242 10.92 -11.10 -10.31
C VAL A 242 9.41 -11.21 -10.09
N VAL A 243 8.95 -10.99 -8.86
CA VAL A 243 7.51 -11.03 -8.52
C VAL A 243 6.79 -9.77 -9.02
N LEU A 244 7.40 -8.59 -8.86
CA LEU A 244 6.82 -7.33 -9.34
C LEU A 244 6.64 -7.30 -10.87
N ASP A 245 7.63 -7.78 -11.61
CA ASP A 245 7.62 -7.82 -13.08
C ASP A 245 6.53 -8.77 -13.60
N ARG A 246 6.21 -9.85 -12.87
CA ARG A 246 5.05 -10.73 -13.13
C ARG A 246 3.72 -10.06 -12.79
N ALA A 247 3.68 -9.21 -11.77
CA ALA A 247 2.48 -8.51 -11.34
C ALA A 247 2.11 -7.33 -12.25
N ILE A 248 3.09 -6.60 -12.79
CA ILE A 248 2.89 -5.43 -13.66
C ILE A 248 1.80 -5.60 -14.74
N PRO A 249 1.81 -6.66 -15.59
CA PRO A 249 0.75 -6.84 -16.58
C PRO A 249 -0.63 -7.09 -15.96
N GLN A 250 -0.69 -7.72 -14.78
CA GLN A 250 -1.95 -7.95 -14.06
C GLN A 250 -2.48 -6.64 -13.46
N ILE A 251 -1.60 -5.83 -12.85
CA ILE A 251 -1.93 -4.48 -12.35
C ILE A 251 -2.53 -3.65 -13.47
N ALA A 252 -1.87 -3.67 -14.64
CA ALA A 252 -2.34 -2.93 -15.80
C ALA A 252 -3.72 -3.36 -16.29
N ARG A 253 -3.99 -4.66 -16.29
CA ARG A 253 -5.30 -5.22 -16.67
C ARG A 253 -6.41 -4.87 -15.69
N LEU A 254 -6.10 -4.84 -14.40
CA LEU A 254 -7.09 -4.72 -13.33
C LEU A 254 -7.45 -3.26 -12.98
N LEU A 255 -6.48 -2.35 -13.02
CA LEU A 255 -6.65 -0.96 -12.57
C LEU A 255 -7.71 -0.22 -13.39
N SER A 256 -8.70 0.39 -12.72
CA SER A 256 -9.83 1.04 -13.39
C SER A 256 -9.40 2.36 -14.05
N PHE A 257 -9.83 2.60 -15.28
CA PHE A 257 -9.67 3.91 -15.95
C PHE A 257 -11.00 4.69 -15.94
N PRO A 258 -10.99 6.02 -15.73
CA PRO A 258 -9.82 6.92 -15.62
C PRO A 258 -9.36 7.21 -14.18
N HIS A 259 -10.02 6.64 -13.18
CA HIS A 259 -9.88 7.07 -11.78
C HIS A 259 -9.15 6.06 -10.90
N GLY A 260 -8.63 4.96 -11.42
CA GLY A 260 -7.91 3.99 -10.60
C GLY A 260 -6.59 4.57 -10.08
N VAL A 261 -6.24 4.24 -8.84
CA VAL A 261 -4.91 4.52 -8.28
C VAL A 261 -4.32 3.25 -7.70
N GLY A 262 -3.05 3.01 -8.00
CA GLY A 262 -2.27 1.92 -7.41
C GLY A 262 -1.17 2.44 -6.49
N TYR A 263 -0.84 1.67 -5.46
CA TYR A 263 0.30 1.89 -4.58
C TYR A 263 1.20 0.66 -4.58
N VAL A 264 2.47 0.86 -4.93
CA VAL A 264 3.47 -0.22 -4.98
C VAL A 264 4.68 0.17 -4.13
N VAL A 265 5.11 -0.70 -3.23
CA VAL A 265 6.36 -0.50 -2.48
C VAL A 265 7.56 -0.88 -3.35
N ALA A 266 8.61 -0.07 -3.29
CA ALA A 266 9.89 -0.35 -3.94
C ALA A 266 11.06 0.23 -3.15
N VAL A 267 12.24 -0.38 -3.31
CA VAL A 267 13.55 0.18 -2.91
C VAL A 267 14.33 0.62 -4.15
N ASP A 268 15.45 1.32 -3.95
CA ASP A 268 16.28 1.82 -5.06
C ASP A 268 16.83 0.68 -5.93
N ASP A 269 17.11 -0.49 -5.34
CA ASP A 269 17.57 -1.71 -6.04
C ASP A 269 16.54 -2.26 -7.02
N ASN A 270 15.27 -1.87 -6.89
CA ASN A 270 14.24 -2.26 -7.85
C ASN A 270 14.25 -1.35 -9.09
N TYR A 271 15.11 -0.34 -9.16
CA TYR A 271 15.15 0.66 -10.24
C TYR A 271 13.78 1.31 -10.54
N PRO A 272 13.20 2.08 -9.60
CA PRO A 272 11.85 2.64 -9.74
C PRO A 272 11.61 3.51 -10.99
N GLU A 273 12.65 4.17 -11.51
CA GLU A 273 12.56 4.93 -12.75
C GLU A 273 12.39 4.02 -13.99
N GLU A 274 13.03 2.84 -13.99
CA GLU A 274 12.85 1.84 -15.04
C GLU A 274 11.43 1.28 -15.01
N ILE A 275 10.93 0.92 -13.82
CA ILE A 275 9.54 0.48 -13.61
C ILE A 275 8.56 1.52 -14.18
N ALA A 276 8.78 2.81 -13.87
CA ALA A 276 7.94 3.89 -14.38
C ALA A 276 7.96 4.00 -15.92
N LYS A 277 9.15 3.86 -16.54
CA LYS A 277 9.29 3.86 -18.01
C LYS A 277 8.54 2.69 -18.64
N VAL A 278 8.67 1.48 -18.09
CA VAL A 278 7.99 0.27 -18.60
C VAL A 278 6.47 0.43 -18.49
N MET A 279 5.97 0.83 -17.32
CA MET A 279 4.55 1.02 -17.03
C MET A 279 3.91 2.06 -17.96
N MET A 280 4.58 3.18 -18.19
CA MET A 280 4.10 4.20 -19.13
C MET A 280 4.10 3.69 -20.56
N ASN A 281 5.24 3.18 -21.04
CA ASN A 281 5.42 2.86 -22.46
C ASN A 281 4.58 1.67 -22.92
N ARG A 282 4.42 0.65 -22.08
CA ARG A 282 3.68 -0.57 -22.44
C ARG A 282 2.21 -0.47 -22.09
N TYR A 283 1.89 0.03 -20.89
CA TYR A 283 0.55 -0.07 -20.34
C TYR A 283 -0.18 1.28 -20.26
N GLY A 284 0.51 2.40 -20.49
CA GLY A 284 -0.07 3.73 -20.32
C GLY A 284 -0.45 4.01 -18.87
N ILE A 285 0.45 3.63 -17.95
CA ILE A 285 0.29 3.91 -16.52
C ILE A 285 1.41 4.85 -16.08
N GLN A 286 1.02 6.03 -15.61
CA GLN A 286 1.95 6.96 -14.98
C GLN A 286 2.31 6.45 -13.60
N VAL A 287 3.60 6.34 -13.34
CA VAL A 287 4.16 5.94 -12.04
C VAL A 287 5.05 7.06 -11.53
N VAL A 288 4.77 7.52 -10.32
CA VAL A 288 5.56 8.57 -9.66
C VAL A 288 5.91 8.17 -8.22
N PRO A 289 7.11 8.50 -7.74
CA PRO A 289 7.42 8.48 -6.31
C PRO A 289 6.42 9.35 -5.54
N TRP A 290 5.66 8.74 -4.65
CA TRP A 290 4.61 9.43 -3.89
C TRP A 290 5.11 9.83 -2.51
N LEU A 291 5.49 8.85 -1.70
CA LEU A 291 6.23 9.00 -0.46
C LEU A 291 7.56 8.29 -0.58
N ARG A 292 8.60 8.89 0.00
CA ARG A 292 9.94 8.30 0.02
C ARG A 292 10.63 8.61 1.34
N ARG A 293 11.15 7.59 2.01
CA ARG A 293 11.84 7.71 3.30
C ARG A 293 13.11 6.87 3.28
N ARG A 294 14.15 7.38 3.94
CA ARG A 294 15.34 6.59 4.18
C ARG A 294 15.08 5.61 5.33
N ALA A 295 15.21 4.31 5.06
CA ALA A 295 15.15 3.25 6.04
C ALA A 295 16.54 2.59 6.06
N ARG A 296 17.30 2.81 7.13
CA ARG A 296 18.71 2.40 7.24
C ARG A 296 19.57 2.88 6.04
N ASN A 297 20.07 1.94 5.24
CA ASN A 297 20.98 2.17 4.13
C ASN A 297 20.25 2.32 2.77
N GLU A 298 18.94 2.15 2.75
CA GLU A 298 18.13 2.19 1.53
C GLU A 298 17.08 3.31 1.56
N PHE A 299 16.54 3.62 0.39
CA PHE A 299 15.36 4.45 0.26
C PHE A 299 14.16 3.60 -0.09
N LEU A 300 13.25 3.52 0.88
CA LEU A 300 11.93 2.96 0.70
C LEU A 300 11.05 4.00 0.00
N THR A 301 10.38 3.59 -1.07
CA THR A 301 9.57 4.45 -1.94
C THR A 301 8.20 3.81 -2.16
N ILE A 302 7.15 4.57 -1.91
CA ILE A 302 5.80 4.21 -2.35
C ILE A 302 5.57 4.84 -3.71
N LEU A 303 5.46 4.00 -4.73
CA LEU A 303 5.13 4.37 -6.09
C LEU A 303 3.61 4.50 -6.21
N ARG A 304 3.15 5.63 -6.73
CA ARG A 304 1.74 5.87 -7.06
C ARG A 304 1.53 5.71 -8.55
N LEU A 305 0.57 4.86 -8.91
CA LEU A 305 0.21 4.48 -10.26
C LEU A 305 -1.11 5.15 -10.64
N THR A 306 -1.20 5.69 -11.85
CA THR A 306 -2.45 6.27 -12.40
C THR A 306 -2.56 5.92 -13.88
N PRO A 307 -3.69 5.35 -14.35
CA PRO A 307 -3.85 4.99 -15.74
C PRO A 307 -4.12 6.24 -16.59
N THR A 308 -3.39 6.38 -17.69
CA THR A 308 -3.55 7.50 -18.64
C THR A 308 -4.38 7.11 -19.86
N ARG A 309 -4.70 5.83 -20.01
CA ARG A 309 -5.61 5.26 -21.01
C ARG A 309 -6.26 4.00 -20.44
N LYS A 310 -7.35 3.57 -21.06
CA LYS A 310 -7.94 2.25 -20.77
C LYS A 310 -6.95 1.15 -21.13
N TYR A 311 -6.92 0.07 -20.35
CA TYR A 311 -6.15 -1.12 -20.68
C TYR A 311 -6.58 -1.69 -22.03
N GLU A 312 -5.60 -2.01 -22.87
CA GLU A 312 -5.77 -2.69 -24.14
C GLU A 312 -4.93 -3.97 -24.08
N PRO A 313 -5.53 -5.17 -24.23
CA PRO A 313 -4.76 -6.39 -24.36
C PRO A 313 -3.80 -6.25 -25.53
N ALA A 314 -2.56 -6.74 -25.38
CA ALA A 314 -1.64 -6.80 -26.50
C ALA A 314 -2.30 -7.57 -27.65
N SER A 315 -2.27 -7.01 -28.86
CA SER A 315 -2.66 -7.72 -30.08
C SER A 315 -1.92 -9.05 -30.10
N ILE A 316 -2.66 -10.15 -30.22
CA ILE A 316 -2.05 -11.45 -30.52
C ILE A 316 -1.60 -11.35 -31.98
N ASP A 317 -0.35 -10.97 -32.21
CA ASP A 317 0.34 -11.15 -33.49
C ASP A 317 0.94 -12.56 -33.58
#